data_AF-A0A1M6N7D7-F1
#
_entry.id   AF-A0A1M6N7D7-F1
#
_cell.length_a   1.000
_cell.length_b   1.000
_cell.length_c   1.000
_cell.angle_alpha   90.00
_cell.angle_beta   90.00
_cell.angle_gamma   90.00
#
_symmetry.space_group_name_H-M   'P 1'
#
loop_
_entity.id
_entity.type
_entity.pdbx_description
1 polymer ?
#
loop_
_entity_poly.entity_id
_entity_poly.type
_entity_poly.pdbx_seq_one_letter_code
_entity_poly.pdbx_strand_id
1 'polypeptide(L)'
;MDILQSFLSLSDPPKPTFSETFHFAQELRSALGTKSYLLDHYLSLFFQMVSQLDFIVLQDEAQAVMGEMQHLFSNTNSETSPKITAIMEQFPCQEAFTRQNLCLLSTADFILEQSLLDFLAEKNHLFSAIDIIELQQTENKIREYIGKEKLDTFQIILLRRFLPCSPLQLFSQIITTELVKRFLTRDLETDQQVFRLFLNRFLP
;
A
#
# COMPACT_ATOMS: atom_id res chain seq x y z
N MET A 1 23.30 -12.54 -4.09
CA MET A 1 22.96 -11.56 -3.03
C MET A 1 22.44 -12.33 -1.83
N ASP A 2 22.95 -12.02 -0.64
CA ASP A 2 22.40 -12.54 0.63
C ASP A 2 21.02 -11.93 0.86
N ILE A 3 20.01 -12.74 1.23
CA ILE A 3 18.62 -12.29 1.43
C ILE A 3 18.51 -11.23 2.53
N LEU A 4 19.36 -11.29 3.55
CA LEU A 4 19.40 -10.30 4.63
C LEU A 4 19.95 -8.97 4.12
N GLN A 5 20.98 -9.01 3.29
CA GLN A 5 21.49 -7.82 2.62
C GLN A 5 20.45 -7.22 1.67
N SER A 6 19.71 -8.07 0.93
CA SER A 6 18.61 -7.60 0.09
C SER A 6 17.52 -6.89 0.89
N PHE A 7 17.14 -7.44 2.05
CA PHE A 7 16.10 -6.88 2.94
C PHE A 7 16.50 -5.51 3.51
N LEU A 8 17.79 -5.31 3.81
CA LEU A 8 18.32 -4.05 4.32
C LEU A 8 18.72 -3.09 3.19
N SER A 9 18.87 -3.58 1.96
CA SER A 9 19.27 -2.76 0.82
C SER A 9 18.10 -1.91 0.33
N LEU A 10 18.30 -0.60 0.33
CA LEU A 10 17.49 0.32 -0.46
C LEU A 10 17.83 0.04 -1.94
N SER A 11 17.06 -0.83 -2.58
CA SER A 11 17.29 -1.25 -3.98
C SER A 11 16.96 -0.17 -5.01
N ASP A 12 16.60 1.04 -4.57
CA ASP A 12 16.27 2.15 -5.44
C ASP A 12 17.51 2.86 -6.01
N PRO A 13 17.40 3.50 -7.19
CA PRO A 13 18.39 4.48 -7.64
C PRO A 13 18.65 5.53 -6.53
N PRO A 14 19.84 6.16 -6.52
CA PRO A 14 20.20 7.11 -5.47
C PRO A 14 19.11 8.15 -5.29
N LYS A 15 18.57 8.23 -4.06
CA LYS A 15 17.50 9.17 -3.72
C LYS A 15 18.12 10.59 -3.73
N PRO A 16 17.47 11.62 -4.31
CA PRO A 16 18.05 12.97 -4.38
C PRO A 16 18.18 13.56 -2.99
N THR A 17 19.33 14.03 -2.52
CA THR A 17 19.51 14.48 -1.12
C THR A 17 18.56 15.64 -0.75
N PHE A 18 18.40 15.91 0.55
CA PHE A 18 17.63 17.09 0.98
C PHE A 18 18.23 18.38 0.39
N SER A 19 19.57 18.51 0.40
CA SER A 19 20.25 19.66 -0.18
C SER A 19 19.97 19.78 -1.68
N GLU A 20 20.10 18.71 -2.46
CA GLU A 20 19.77 18.69 -3.90
C GLU A 20 18.31 19.11 -4.14
N THR A 21 17.39 18.62 -3.31
CA THR A 21 15.96 18.94 -3.42
C THR A 21 15.71 20.43 -3.20
N PHE A 22 16.31 21.03 -2.17
CA PHE A 22 16.13 22.45 -1.87
C PHE A 22 16.93 23.36 -2.82
N HIS A 23 18.04 22.89 -3.40
CA HIS A 23 18.70 23.61 -4.49
C HIS A 23 17.79 23.71 -5.71
N PHE A 24 17.17 22.60 -6.13
CA PHE A 24 16.19 22.62 -7.23
C PHE A 24 14.99 23.52 -6.90
N ALA A 25 14.47 23.45 -5.67
CA ALA A 25 13.40 24.34 -5.24
C ALA A 25 13.80 25.82 -5.37
N GLN A 26 15.02 26.18 -4.97
CA GLN A 26 15.54 27.55 -5.07
C GLN A 26 15.71 28.01 -6.53
N GLU A 27 16.11 27.12 -7.44
CA GLU A 27 16.16 27.40 -8.88
C GLU A 27 14.76 27.71 -9.43
N LEU A 28 13.75 26.91 -9.05
CA LEU A 28 12.36 27.17 -9.45
C LEU A 28 11.81 28.46 -8.85
N ARG A 29 12.10 28.77 -7.58
CA ARG A 29 11.75 30.06 -6.95
C ARG A 29 12.34 31.22 -7.75
N SER A 30 13.60 31.09 -8.16
CA SER A 30 14.29 32.11 -8.96
C SER A 30 13.66 32.27 -10.35
N ALA A 31 13.27 31.16 -11.00
CA ALA A 31 12.58 31.18 -12.28
C ALA A 31 11.17 31.81 -12.22
N LEU A 32 10.47 31.67 -11.08
CA LEU A 32 9.17 32.27 -10.84
C LEU A 32 9.23 33.77 -10.50
N GLY A 33 10.40 34.28 -10.08
CA GLY A 33 10.58 35.69 -9.74
C GLY A 33 9.60 36.17 -8.67
N THR A 34 8.82 37.22 -8.97
CA THR A 34 7.82 37.77 -8.05
C THR A 34 6.68 36.81 -7.72
N LYS A 35 6.53 35.71 -8.48
CA LYS A 35 5.54 34.66 -8.27
C LYS A 35 6.07 33.47 -7.46
N SER A 36 7.25 33.59 -6.86
CA SER A 36 7.86 32.52 -6.05
C SER A 36 6.97 32.05 -4.89
N TYR A 37 6.08 32.92 -4.40
CA TYR A 37 5.10 32.58 -3.37
C TYR A 37 4.18 31.41 -3.77
N LEU A 38 3.95 31.19 -5.08
CA LEU A 38 3.19 30.03 -5.56
C LEU A 38 3.88 28.72 -5.22
N LEU A 39 5.20 28.67 -5.37
CA LEU A 39 5.99 27.49 -5.01
C LEU A 39 6.10 27.32 -3.50
N ASP A 40 6.26 28.41 -2.76
CA ASP A 40 6.27 28.37 -1.28
C ASP A 40 4.95 27.81 -0.75
N HIS A 41 3.82 28.23 -1.34
CA HIS A 41 2.49 27.70 -1.03
C HIS A 41 2.33 26.23 -1.42
N TYR A 42 2.73 25.86 -2.65
CA TYR A 42 2.71 24.48 -3.11
C TYR A 42 3.49 23.54 -2.19
N LEU A 43 4.70 23.94 -1.79
CA LEU A 43 5.53 23.17 -0.85
C LEU A 43 4.88 23.06 0.53
N SER A 44 4.21 24.11 1.00
CA SER A 44 3.47 24.07 2.27
C SER A 44 2.35 23.03 2.22
N LEU A 45 1.53 23.04 1.16
CA LEU A 45 0.48 22.04 0.95
C LEU A 45 1.06 20.62 0.82
N PHE A 46 2.17 20.46 0.09
CA PHE A 46 2.85 19.17 -0.05
C PHE A 46 3.41 18.65 1.29
N PHE A 47 4.08 19.48 2.08
CA PHE A 47 4.62 19.05 3.37
C PHE A 47 3.52 18.75 4.38
N GLN A 48 2.44 19.53 4.35
CA GLN A 48 1.24 19.21 5.13
C GLN A 48 0.70 17.84 4.74
N MET A 49 0.66 17.52 3.43
CA MET A 49 0.28 16.20 2.94
C MET A 49 1.12 15.07 3.49
N VAL A 50 2.43 15.18 3.34
CA VAL A 50 3.34 14.14 3.81
C VAL A 50 3.25 13.98 5.33
N SER A 51 3.09 15.09 6.07
CA SER A 51 3.05 15.06 7.54
C SER A 51 1.78 14.45 8.12
N GLN A 52 0.69 14.45 7.35
CA GLN A 52 -0.63 13.96 7.79
C GLN A 52 -0.86 12.49 7.43
N LEU A 53 0.04 11.86 6.67
CA LEU A 53 -0.06 10.43 6.39
C LEU A 53 0.05 9.64 7.71
N ASP A 54 -1.07 9.09 8.15
CA ASP A 54 -1.14 8.25 9.34
C ASP A 54 -0.98 6.78 8.94
N PHE A 55 0.23 6.27 9.10
CA PHE A 55 0.55 4.88 8.81
C PHE A 55 -0.05 3.89 9.80
N ILE A 56 -0.44 4.33 11.00
CA ILE A 56 -1.11 3.48 11.99
C ILE A 56 -2.54 3.23 11.53
N VAL A 57 -3.25 4.30 11.14
CA VAL A 57 -4.61 4.18 10.59
C VAL A 57 -4.60 3.30 9.34
N LEU A 58 -3.63 3.49 8.44
CA LEU A 58 -3.49 2.64 7.25
C LEU A 58 -3.26 1.16 7.60
N GLN A 59 -2.49 0.91 8.66
CA GLN A 59 -2.28 -0.45 9.16
C GLN A 59 -3.57 -1.05 9.71
N ASP A 60 -4.33 -0.30 10.49
CA ASP A 60 -5.60 -0.75 11.06
C ASP A 60 -6.63 -1.06 9.96
N GLU A 61 -6.71 -0.23 8.92
CA GLU A 61 -7.57 -0.45 7.74
C GLU A 61 -7.21 -1.76 7.02
N ALA A 62 -5.92 -1.95 6.70
CA ALA A 62 -5.47 -3.19 6.05
C ALA A 62 -5.74 -4.44 6.91
N GLN A 63 -5.56 -4.32 8.24
CA GLN A 63 -5.86 -5.42 9.17
C GLN A 63 -7.37 -5.68 9.28
N ALA A 64 -8.20 -4.65 9.25
CA ALA A 64 -9.66 -4.79 9.25
C ALA A 64 -10.14 -5.56 8.02
N VAL A 65 -9.64 -5.23 6.83
CA VAL A 65 -9.91 -5.96 5.58
C VAL A 65 -9.57 -7.44 5.72
N MET A 66 -8.40 -7.77 6.29
CA MET A 66 -8.03 -9.17 6.53
C MET A 66 -8.92 -9.86 7.56
N GLY A 67 -9.41 -9.13 8.57
CA GLY A 67 -10.39 -9.61 9.53
C GLY A 67 -11.74 -9.94 8.90
N GLU A 68 -12.24 -9.07 8.00
CA GLU A 68 -13.47 -9.29 7.25
C GLU A 68 -13.37 -10.51 6.33
N MET A 69 -12.26 -10.66 5.61
CA MET A 69 -12.00 -11.83 4.78
C MET A 69 -11.93 -13.12 5.60
N GLN A 70 -11.31 -13.06 6.80
CA GLN A 70 -11.29 -14.22 7.70
C GLN A 70 -12.70 -14.58 8.20
N HIS A 71 -13.52 -13.59 8.52
CA HIS A 71 -14.91 -13.80 8.93
C HIS A 71 -15.75 -14.42 7.81
N LEU A 72 -15.49 -14.05 6.54
CA LEU A 72 -16.17 -14.61 5.37
C LEU A 72 -16.04 -16.14 5.28
N PHE A 73 -14.85 -16.67 5.58
CA PHE A 73 -14.61 -18.13 5.61
C PHE A 73 -14.95 -18.79 6.95
N SER A 74 -15.32 -18.01 7.97
CA SER A 74 -15.70 -18.51 9.29
C SER A 74 -17.19 -18.81 9.40
N ASN A 75 -18.03 -18.06 8.69
CA ASN A 75 -19.47 -18.28 8.70
C ASN A 75 -19.84 -19.48 7.85
N THR A 76 -20.22 -20.58 8.51
CA THR A 76 -20.77 -21.80 7.88
C THR A 76 -22.29 -21.78 7.78
N ASN A 77 -22.91 -20.59 7.81
CA ASN A 77 -24.37 -20.44 7.86
C ASN A 77 -24.96 -20.60 6.45
N SER A 78 -26.28 -20.86 6.37
CA SER A 78 -27.01 -21.09 5.10
C SER A 78 -27.00 -19.93 4.09
N GLU A 79 -26.44 -18.78 4.46
CA GLU A 79 -26.31 -17.58 3.61
C GLU A 79 -24.92 -17.45 2.96
N THR A 80 -24.04 -18.42 3.17
CA THR A 80 -22.69 -18.44 2.58
C THR A 80 -22.80 -18.60 1.06
N SER A 81 -22.12 -17.72 0.30
CA SER A 81 -22.23 -17.76 -1.16
C SER A 81 -21.76 -19.13 -1.71
N PRO A 82 -22.38 -19.66 -2.79
CA PRO A 82 -21.99 -20.93 -3.38
C PRO A 82 -20.50 -21.01 -3.76
N LYS A 83 -19.90 -19.85 -4.09
CA LYS A 83 -18.47 -19.75 -4.41
C LYS A 83 -17.58 -20.01 -3.19
N ILE A 84 -17.95 -19.47 -2.02
CA ILE A 84 -17.20 -19.66 -0.78
C ILE A 84 -17.30 -21.12 -0.34
N THR A 85 -18.49 -21.71 -0.41
CA THR A 85 -18.69 -23.14 -0.12
C THR A 85 -17.82 -24.02 -1.02
N ALA A 86 -17.81 -23.76 -2.32
CA ALA A 86 -16.97 -24.50 -3.27
C ALA A 86 -15.46 -24.34 -3.03
N ILE A 87 -15.01 -23.24 -2.43
CA ILE A 87 -13.61 -23.06 -2.02
C ILE A 87 -13.33 -23.87 -0.76
N MET A 88 -14.22 -23.82 0.24
CA MET A 88 -14.07 -24.56 1.49
C MET A 88 -14.03 -26.08 1.27
N GLU A 89 -14.83 -26.59 0.34
CA GLU A 89 -14.88 -28.02 -0.02
C GLU A 89 -13.57 -28.54 -0.64
N GLN A 90 -12.69 -27.66 -1.14
CA GLN A 90 -11.38 -28.06 -1.66
C GLN A 90 -10.42 -28.50 -0.55
N PHE A 91 -10.75 -28.22 0.71
CA PHE A 91 -9.90 -28.44 1.86
C PHE A 91 -10.63 -29.30 2.90
N PRO A 92 -10.56 -30.63 2.81
CA PRO A 92 -11.23 -31.55 3.73
C PRO A 92 -10.50 -31.67 5.09
N CYS A 93 -9.99 -30.56 5.63
CA CYS A 93 -9.35 -30.51 6.94
C CYS A 93 -10.41 -30.61 8.04
N GLN A 94 -10.10 -31.33 9.11
CA GLN A 94 -11.00 -31.44 10.28
C GLN A 94 -11.03 -30.14 11.07
N GLU A 95 -9.86 -29.50 11.23
CA GLU A 95 -9.71 -28.23 11.93
C GLU A 95 -10.26 -27.06 11.12
N ALA A 96 -11.32 -26.41 11.65
CA ALA A 96 -11.98 -25.29 10.98
C ALA A 96 -11.02 -24.11 10.74
N PHE A 97 -10.15 -23.81 11.71
CA PHE A 97 -9.16 -22.73 11.58
C PHE A 97 -8.12 -23.02 10.49
N THR A 98 -7.63 -24.26 10.39
CA THR A 98 -6.73 -24.69 9.31
C THR A 98 -7.41 -24.54 7.96
N ARG A 99 -8.67 -25.00 7.84
CA ARG A 99 -9.46 -24.88 6.60
C ARG A 99 -9.65 -23.42 6.19
N GLN A 100 -9.97 -22.53 7.12
CA GLN A 100 -10.09 -21.08 6.87
C GLN A 100 -8.80 -20.47 6.34
N ASN A 101 -7.66 -20.77 6.98
CA ASN A 101 -6.36 -20.27 6.52
C ASN A 101 -6.04 -20.77 5.11
N LEU A 102 -6.31 -22.04 4.81
CA LEU A 102 -6.12 -22.59 3.46
C LEU A 102 -7.04 -21.93 2.41
N CYS A 103 -8.30 -21.63 2.77
CA CYS A 103 -9.22 -20.91 1.90
C CYS A 103 -8.72 -19.50 1.60
N LEU A 104 -8.36 -18.73 2.65
CA LEU A 104 -7.78 -17.39 2.50
C LEU A 104 -6.56 -17.39 1.58
N LEU A 105 -5.64 -18.33 1.79
CA LEU A 105 -4.43 -18.46 0.99
C LEU A 105 -4.73 -18.88 -0.46
N SER A 106 -5.75 -19.70 -0.67
CA SER A 106 -6.20 -20.09 -2.02
C SER A 106 -6.79 -18.93 -2.82
N THR A 107 -7.25 -17.89 -2.13
CA THR A 107 -7.82 -16.67 -2.72
C THR A 107 -6.91 -15.45 -2.52
N ALA A 108 -5.64 -15.65 -2.18
CA ALA A 108 -4.73 -14.56 -1.79
C ALA A 108 -4.57 -13.50 -2.90
N ASP A 109 -4.46 -13.92 -4.15
CA ASP A 109 -4.35 -12.99 -5.30
C ASP A 109 -5.58 -12.10 -5.41
N PHE A 110 -6.77 -12.69 -5.33
CA PHE A 110 -8.03 -11.95 -5.37
C PHE A 110 -8.16 -10.98 -4.19
N ILE A 111 -7.82 -11.42 -2.97
CA ILE A 111 -7.85 -10.56 -1.78
C ILE A 111 -6.92 -9.37 -2.01
N LEU A 112 -5.67 -9.62 -2.41
CA LEU A 112 -4.70 -8.54 -2.61
C LEU A 112 -5.15 -7.56 -3.69
N GLU A 113 -5.56 -8.05 -4.85
CA GLU A 113 -6.01 -7.21 -5.97
C GLU A 113 -7.24 -6.38 -5.59
N GLN A 114 -8.26 -7.01 -5.01
CA GLN A 114 -9.49 -6.34 -4.65
C GLN A 114 -9.26 -5.30 -3.54
N SER A 115 -8.49 -5.63 -2.50
CA SER A 115 -8.17 -4.71 -1.42
C SER A 115 -7.41 -3.48 -1.92
N LEU A 116 -6.52 -3.63 -2.91
CA LEU A 116 -5.83 -2.49 -3.51
C LEU A 116 -6.77 -1.60 -4.34
N LEU A 117 -7.72 -2.19 -5.06
CA LEU A 117 -8.73 -1.45 -5.81
C LEU A 117 -9.65 -0.65 -4.88
N ASP A 118 -10.12 -1.28 -3.80
CA ASP A 118 -11.00 -0.65 -2.82
C ASP A 118 -10.27 0.50 -2.11
N PHE A 119 -9.02 0.27 -1.70
CA PHE A 119 -8.17 1.32 -1.13
C PHE A 119 -8.00 2.52 -2.09
N LEU A 120 -7.77 2.28 -3.38
CA LEU A 120 -7.64 3.35 -4.37
C LEU A 120 -8.95 4.09 -4.63
N ALA A 121 -10.10 3.41 -4.51
CA ALA A 121 -11.41 4.03 -4.61
C ALA A 121 -11.69 4.97 -3.44
N GLU A 122 -11.25 4.62 -2.24
CA GLU A 122 -11.51 5.38 -1.03
C GLU A 122 -10.42 6.39 -0.68
N LYS A 123 -9.28 6.42 -1.39
CA LYS A 123 -8.06 7.21 -1.14
C LYS A 123 -8.21 8.68 -0.74
N ASN A 124 -9.36 9.29 -1.02
CA ASN A 124 -9.62 10.70 -0.69
C ASN A 124 -9.58 10.96 0.83
N HIS A 125 -9.87 9.95 1.67
CA HIS A 125 -9.81 10.11 3.13
C HIS A 125 -8.37 10.38 3.62
N LEU A 126 -7.35 9.81 2.96
CA LEU A 126 -5.93 10.01 3.30
C LEU A 126 -5.48 11.47 3.21
N PHE A 127 -6.22 12.27 2.45
CA PHE A 127 -5.89 13.67 2.17
C PHE A 127 -7.02 14.61 2.64
N SER A 128 -7.91 14.13 3.52
CA SER A 128 -9.09 14.86 3.98
C SER A 128 -8.79 16.20 4.64
N ALA A 129 -7.58 16.38 5.18
CA ALA A 129 -7.15 17.60 5.83
C ALA A 129 -6.42 18.59 4.88
N ILE A 130 -6.49 18.36 3.57
CA ILE A 130 -5.84 19.18 2.53
C ILE A 130 -6.83 19.50 1.43
N ASP A 131 -6.83 20.75 0.99
CA ASP A 131 -7.55 21.12 -0.21
C ASP A 131 -6.78 20.63 -1.46
N ILE A 132 -7.14 19.43 -1.93
CA ILE A 132 -6.58 18.85 -3.16
C ILE A 132 -6.85 19.76 -4.38
N ILE A 133 -7.99 20.47 -4.38
CA ILE A 133 -8.35 21.38 -5.47
C ILE A 133 -7.37 22.56 -5.49
N GLU A 134 -7.07 23.12 -4.31
CA GLU A 134 -6.09 24.20 -4.17
C GLU A 134 -4.68 23.76 -4.59
N LEU A 135 -4.25 22.55 -4.20
CA LEU A 135 -2.97 21.98 -4.63
C LEU A 135 -2.88 21.89 -6.16
N GLN A 136 -3.90 21.30 -6.80
CA GLN A 136 -3.97 21.15 -8.25
C GLN A 136 -4.00 22.51 -8.98
N GLN A 137 -4.75 23.48 -8.45
CA GLN A 137 -4.79 24.82 -9.02
C GLN A 137 -3.43 25.54 -8.90
N THR A 138 -2.76 25.40 -7.76
CA THR A 138 -1.43 25.99 -7.54
C THR A 138 -0.40 25.34 -8.46
N GLU A 139 -0.43 24.02 -8.61
CA GLU A 139 0.41 23.27 -9.54
C GLU A 139 0.22 23.74 -10.99
N ASN A 140 -1.04 23.89 -11.44
CA ASN A 140 -1.35 24.37 -12.79
C ASN A 140 -0.79 25.78 -13.03
N LYS A 141 -0.94 26.70 -12.07
CA LYS A 141 -0.36 28.05 -12.18
C LYS A 141 1.16 28.01 -12.27
N ILE A 142 1.84 27.20 -11.45
CA ILE A 142 3.29 27.04 -11.54
C ILE A 142 3.68 26.50 -12.92
N ARG A 143 2.97 25.48 -13.40
CA ARG A 143 3.19 24.86 -14.72
C ARG A 143 3.12 25.86 -15.87
N GLU A 144 2.18 26.82 -15.82
CA GLU A 144 2.06 27.89 -16.82
C GLU A 144 3.29 28.79 -16.89
N TYR A 145 4.02 28.99 -15.78
CA TYR A 145 5.18 29.88 -15.72
C TYR A 145 6.51 29.19 -16.02
N ILE A 146 6.74 28.00 -15.47
CA ILE A 146 8.04 27.30 -15.57
C ILE A 146 8.04 26.13 -16.55
N GLY A 147 6.88 25.77 -17.09
CA GLY A 147 6.69 24.63 -17.97
C GLY A 147 6.47 23.30 -17.22
N LYS A 148 5.79 22.37 -17.90
CA LYS A 148 5.43 21.04 -17.37
C LYS A 148 6.66 20.21 -16.99
N GLU A 149 7.62 20.09 -17.89
CA GLU A 149 8.79 19.23 -17.71
C GLU A 149 9.59 19.56 -16.43
N LYS A 150 9.81 20.86 -16.17
CA LYS A 150 10.54 21.30 -14.97
C LYS A 150 9.77 21.00 -13.69
N LEU A 151 8.46 21.22 -13.69
CA LEU A 151 7.62 20.94 -12.53
C LEU A 151 7.52 19.43 -12.26
N ASP A 152 7.26 18.62 -13.30
CA ASP A 152 7.19 17.16 -13.20
C ASP A 152 8.51 16.59 -12.66
N THR A 153 9.66 17.10 -13.13
CA THR A 153 10.99 16.72 -12.61
C THR A 153 11.12 17.03 -11.12
N PHE A 154 10.69 18.21 -10.69
CA PHE A 154 10.73 18.60 -9.29
C PHE A 154 9.80 17.75 -8.41
N GLN A 155 8.60 17.42 -8.90
CA GLN A 155 7.66 16.55 -8.21
C GLN A 155 8.23 15.14 -8.01
N ILE A 156 8.91 14.58 -9.02
CA ILE A 156 9.60 13.29 -8.89
C ILE A 156 10.68 13.36 -7.80
N ILE A 157 11.44 14.46 -7.74
CA ILE A 157 12.45 14.69 -6.69
C ILE A 157 11.80 14.74 -5.30
N LEU A 158 10.71 15.51 -5.15
CA LEU A 158 9.96 15.62 -3.90
C LEU A 158 9.44 14.26 -3.43
N LEU A 159 8.74 13.53 -4.31
CA LEU A 159 8.18 12.22 -3.99
C LEU A 159 9.27 11.23 -3.58
N ARG A 160 10.38 11.14 -4.33
CA ARG A 160 11.49 10.23 -4.01
C ARG A 160 12.20 10.56 -2.70
N ARG A 161 12.18 11.82 -2.27
CA ARG A 161 12.82 12.26 -1.02
C ARG A 161 11.89 12.15 0.19
N PHE A 162 10.67 12.66 0.08
CA PHE A 162 9.74 12.82 1.19
C PHE A 162 8.71 11.69 1.31
N LEU A 163 8.54 10.88 0.25
CA LEU A 163 7.65 9.72 0.26
C LEU A 163 8.42 8.46 -0.18
N PRO A 164 9.37 7.97 0.64
CA PRO A 164 10.23 6.84 0.28
C PRO A 164 9.47 5.52 0.08
N CYS A 165 8.24 5.42 0.57
CA CYS A 165 7.29 4.34 0.35
C CYS A 165 5.90 4.97 0.16
N SER A 166 5.16 4.56 -0.88
CA SER A 166 3.81 5.07 -1.08
C SER A 166 2.82 4.42 -0.10
N PRO A 167 1.70 5.09 0.25
CA PRO A 167 0.65 4.47 1.07
C PRO A 167 0.15 3.15 0.48
N LEU A 168 -0.02 3.08 -0.85
CA LEU A 168 -0.45 1.85 -1.54
C LEU A 168 0.56 0.70 -1.36
N GLN A 169 1.87 0.99 -1.45
CA GLN A 169 2.92 0.00 -1.21
C GLN A 169 2.90 -0.50 0.23
N LEU A 170 2.75 0.40 1.20
CA LEU A 170 2.67 0.02 2.60
C LEU A 170 1.43 -0.83 2.88
N PHE A 171 0.26 -0.41 2.39
CA PHE A 171 -0.99 -1.17 2.49
C PHE A 171 -0.84 -2.59 1.91
N SER A 172 -0.29 -2.70 0.69
CA SER A 172 0.01 -3.98 0.03
C SER A 172 0.95 -4.86 0.89
N GLN A 173 1.99 -4.27 1.46
CA GLN A 173 2.93 -4.97 2.32
C GLN A 173 2.27 -5.47 3.61
N ILE A 174 1.34 -4.71 4.20
CA ILE A 174 0.59 -5.13 5.39
C ILE A 174 -0.30 -6.32 5.06
N ILE A 175 -1.10 -6.26 3.99
CA ILE A 175 -1.93 -7.39 3.54
C ILE A 175 -1.06 -8.64 3.29
N THR A 176 0.06 -8.47 2.58
CA THR A 176 1.02 -9.55 2.33
C THR A 176 1.56 -10.14 3.64
N THR A 177 1.88 -9.29 4.62
CA THR A 177 2.37 -9.73 5.93
C THR A 177 1.31 -10.51 6.69
N GLU A 178 0.05 -10.08 6.66
CA GLU A 178 -1.06 -10.82 7.26
C GLU A 178 -1.28 -12.19 6.60
N LEU A 179 -1.16 -12.29 5.27
CA LEU A 179 -1.19 -13.57 4.55
C LEU A 179 -0.01 -14.47 4.96
N VAL A 180 1.20 -13.91 5.07
CA VAL A 180 2.39 -14.65 5.53
C VAL A 180 2.22 -15.20 6.94
N LYS A 181 1.57 -14.46 7.85
CA LYS A 181 1.24 -14.99 9.19
C LYS A 181 0.38 -16.24 9.10
N ARG A 182 -0.54 -16.35 8.13
CA ARG A 182 -1.40 -17.54 7.94
C ARG A 182 -0.61 -18.77 7.51
N PHE A 183 0.38 -18.60 6.63
CA PHE A 183 1.29 -19.68 6.23
C PHE A 183 2.02 -20.32 7.42
N LEU A 184 2.31 -19.54 8.46
CA LEU A 184 3.06 -19.97 9.64
C LEU A 184 2.20 -20.60 10.74
N THR A 185 0.86 -20.53 10.63
CA THR A 185 -0.04 -21.19 11.59
C THR A 185 0.15 -22.70 11.57
N ARG A 186 -0.02 -23.34 12.73
CA ARG A 186 0.16 -24.78 12.89
C ARG A 186 -1.18 -25.47 12.89
N ASP A 187 -1.31 -26.46 12.03
CA ASP A 187 -2.46 -27.36 12.00
C ASP A 187 -2.33 -28.42 13.09
N LEU A 188 -3.40 -28.65 13.84
CA LEU A 188 -3.41 -29.63 14.94
C LEU A 188 -3.53 -31.07 14.43
N GLU A 189 -4.18 -31.29 13.28
CA GLU A 189 -4.42 -32.63 12.73
C GLU A 189 -3.10 -33.29 12.29
N THR A 190 -2.23 -32.52 11.62
CA THR A 190 -0.99 -33.01 11.03
C THR A 190 0.27 -32.56 11.75
N ASP A 191 0.15 -31.64 12.72
CA ASP A 191 1.25 -30.97 13.40
C ASP A 191 2.18 -30.16 12.45
N GLN A 192 1.71 -29.88 11.23
CA GLN A 192 2.45 -29.15 10.21
C GLN A 192 2.06 -27.67 10.17
N GLN A 193 2.96 -26.84 9.62
CA GLN A 193 2.60 -25.47 9.27
C GLN A 193 1.72 -25.45 8.02
N VAL A 194 0.75 -24.55 7.98
CA VAL A 194 -0.24 -24.45 6.89
C VAL A 194 0.40 -24.30 5.52
N PHE A 195 1.55 -23.64 5.37
CA PHE A 195 2.22 -23.56 4.06
C PHE A 195 2.58 -24.93 3.49
N ARG A 196 2.93 -25.91 4.33
CA ARG A 196 3.26 -27.28 3.89
C ARG A 196 2.02 -27.98 3.36
N LEU A 197 0.89 -27.81 4.04
CA LEU A 197 -0.40 -28.30 3.57
C LEU A 197 -0.81 -27.63 2.26
N PHE A 198 -0.58 -26.33 2.14
CA PHE A 198 -0.89 -25.56 0.94
C PHE A 198 -0.07 -26.01 -0.27
N LEU A 199 1.22 -26.33 -0.08
CA LEU A 199 2.09 -26.84 -1.15
C LEU A 199 1.58 -28.14 -1.78
N ASN A 200 0.87 -28.99 -1.02
CA ASN A 200 0.34 -30.25 -1.53
C ASN A 200 -0.65 -30.06 -2.69
N ARG A 201 -1.24 -28.87 -2.85
CA ARG A 201 -2.13 -28.53 -3.98
C ARG A 201 -1.41 -28.43 -5.32
N PHE A 202 -0.10 -28.22 -5.29
CA PHE A 202 0.74 -28.06 -6.48
C PHE A 202 1.54 -29.32 -6.82
N LEU A 203 1.33 -30.39 -6.05
CA LEU A 203 1.88 -31.69 -6.40
C LEU A 203 1.09 -32.26 -7.60
N PRO A 204 1.78 -32.82 -8.60
CA PRO A 204 1.14 -33.41 -9.77
C PRO A 204 0.31 -34.66 -9.45
#